data_AF-A0A9D4PT98-F1
#
_entry.id   AF-A0A9D4PT98-F1
#
_cell.length_a   1.000
_cell.length_b   1.000
_cell.length_c   1.000
_cell.angle_alpha   90.00
_cell.angle_beta   90.00
_cell.angle_gamma   90.00
#
_symmetry.space_group_name_H-M   'P 1'
#
loop_
_entity.id
_entity.type
_entity.pdbx_description
1 polymer ?
#
loop_
_entity_poly.entity_id
_entity_poly.type
_entity_poly.pdbx_seq_one_letter_code
_entity_poly.pdbx_strand_id
1 'polypeptide(L)'
;MLKYARENYASEKIVYDYLDMDEDVSPFLKKYGAFQRVYSFKTLQWSQDLSCALRNIAALLVPGGECLLFFFARTFLMESFKQMSLLEPWSKYADVRISCLSAPTSPPHRRRPVVDTVQL
;
A
#
# COMPACT_ATOMS: atom_id res chain seq x y z
N MET A 1 0.17 1.72 -18.22
CA MET A 1 1.48 2.02 -17.61
C MET A 1 2.62 1.26 -18.28
N LEU A 2 2.68 -0.09 -18.21
CA LEU A 2 3.83 -0.85 -18.72
C LEU A 2 4.11 -0.67 -20.22
N LYS A 3 3.07 -0.70 -21.07
CA LYS A 3 3.21 -0.49 -22.53
C LYS A 3 3.88 0.87 -22.84
N TYR A 4 3.32 1.95 -22.29
CA TYR A 4 3.86 3.29 -22.46
C TYR A 4 5.32 3.40 -21.97
N ALA A 5 5.64 2.81 -20.81
CA ALA A 5 7.00 2.84 -20.28
C ALA A 5 8.00 2.11 -21.18
N ARG A 6 7.62 0.94 -21.72
CA ARG A 6 8.43 0.20 -22.71
C ARG A 6 8.65 1.00 -23.98
N GLU A 7 7.62 1.69 -24.48
CA GLU A 7 7.69 2.44 -25.73
C GLU A 7 8.53 3.73 -25.61
N ASN A 8 8.53 4.38 -24.44
CA ASN A 8 9.14 5.71 -24.27
C ASN A 8 10.45 5.70 -23.48
N TYR A 9 10.72 4.67 -22.69
CA TYR A 9 11.86 4.60 -21.76
C TYR A 9 12.59 3.25 -21.80
N ALA A 10 12.59 2.57 -22.94
CA ALA A 10 13.35 1.33 -23.11
C ALA A 10 14.83 1.51 -22.81
N SER A 11 15.40 0.59 -22.03
CA SER A 11 16.83 0.52 -21.72
C SER A 11 17.22 -0.93 -21.49
N GLU A 12 18.43 -1.30 -21.86
CA GLU A 12 18.99 -2.64 -21.58
C GLU A 12 19.02 -2.97 -20.08
N LYS A 13 19.04 -1.94 -19.21
CA LYS A 13 19.09 -2.09 -17.76
C LYS A 13 17.71 -2.16 -17.10
N ILE A 14 16.62 -2.00 -17.86
CA ILE A 14 15.27 -1.88 -17.31
C ILE A 14 14.35 -2.93 -17.95
N VAL A 15 13.77 -3.77 -17.11
CA VAL A 15 12.73 -4.73 -17.51
C VAL A 15 11.41 -4.28 -16.91
N TYR A 16 10.40 -4.16 -17.76
CA TYR A 16 9.04 -3.81 -17.33
C TYR A 16 8.19 -5.08 -17.27
N ASP A 17 7.66 -5.40 -16.11
CA ASP A 17 6.75 -6.53 -15.92
C ASP A 17 5.61 -6.19 -14.95
N TYR A 18 4.57 -7.03 -14.97
CA TYR A 18 3.41 -6.88 -14.10
C TYR A 18 3.62 -7.66 -12.80
N LEU A 19 3.24 -7.04 -11.69
CA LEU A 19 3.19 -7.64 -10.37
C LEU A 19 2.00 -7.01 -9.63
N ASP A 20 1.07 -7.86 -9.19
CA ASP A 20 0.09 -7.45 -8.19
C ASP A 20 0.69 -7.67 -6.80
N MET A 21 0.62 -6.65 -5.95
CA MET A 21 1.20 -6.69 -4.62
C MET A 21 0.33 -7.44 -3.60
N ASP A 22 -0.95 -7.65 -3.91
CA ASP A 22 -1.89 -8.32 -3.04
C ASP A 22 -1.98 -9.84 -3.34
N GLU A 23 -1.36 -10.30 -4.43
CA GLU A 23 -1.34 -11.70 -4.86
C GLU A 23 -0.03 -12.43 -4.50
N ASP A 24 0.06 -13.72 -4.86
CA ASP A 24 1.27 -14.52 -4.64
C ASP A 24 2.44 -14.04 -5.50
N VAL A 25 3.55 -13.66 -4.85
CA VAL A 25 4.78 -13.17 -5.50
C VAL A 25 5.76 -14.29 -5.86
N SER A 26 5.47 -15.55 -5.51
CA SER A 26 6.33 -16.70 -5.79
C SER A 26 6.67 -16.87 -7.29
N PRO A 27 5.74 -16.65 -8.24
CA PRO A 27 6.08 -16.70 -9.67
C PRO A 27 7.08 -15.61 -10.07
N PHE A 28 6.99 -14.43 -9.47
CA PHE A 28 7.88 -13.30 -9.73
C PHE A 28 9.29 -13.59 -9.20
N LEU A 29 9.37 -14.13 -7.98
CA LEU A 29 10.61 -14.61 -7.37
C LEU A 29 11.26 -15.74 -8.19
N LYS A 30 10.46 -16.68 -8.72
CA LYS A 30 10.97 -17.75 -9.58
C LYS A 30 11.57 -17.20 -10.88
N LYS A 31 11.00 -16.11 -11.41
CA LYS A 31 11.43 -15.51 -12.67
C LYS A 31 12.67 -14.62 -12.51
N TYR A 32 12.74 -13.83 -11.45
CA TYR A 32 13.74 -12.77 -11.29
C TYR A 32 14.68 -12.94 -10.09
N GLY A 33 14.35 -13.84 -9.16
CA GLY A 33 15.02 -13.93 -7.86
C GLY A 33 14.56 -12.84 -6.90
N ALA A 34 15.20 -12.81 -5.73
CA ALA A 34 15.04 -11.75 -4.74
C ALA A 34 15.97 -10.57 -5.04
N PHE A 35 15.62 -9.40 -4.50
CA PHE A 35 16.23 -8.12 -4.83
C PHE A 35 17.02 -7.55 -3.66
N GLN A 36 18.15 -6.90 -3.96
CA GLN A 36 18.90 -6.13 -2.96
C GLN A 36 18.15 -4.87 -2.53
N ARG A 37 17.38 -4.27 -3.45
CA ARG A 37 16.65 -3.03 -3.22
C ARG A 37 15.26 -3.08 -3.84
N VAL A 38 14.24 -2.73 -3.07
CA VAL A 38 12.85 -2.60 -3.54
C VAL A 38 12.37 -1.17 -3.31
N TYR A 39 11.77 -0.57 -4.34
CA TYR A 39 11.24 0.79 -4.29
C TYR A 39 9.75 0.78 -4.60
N SER A 40 8.95 1.52 -3.82
CA SER A 40 7.53 1.73 -4.11
C SER A 40 7.16 3.19 -3.90
N PHE A 41 6.58 3.81 -4.91
CA PHE A 41 6.16 5.21 -4.88
C PHE A 41 4.67 5.32 -5.20
N LYS A 42 3.89 5.70 -4.19
CA LYS A 42 2.45 5.93 -4.25
C LYS A 42 1.68 4.74 -4.84
N THR A 43 2.09 3.51 -4.55
CA THR A 43 1.36 2.31 -4.97
C THR A 43 0.64 1.65 -3.80
N LEU A 44 1.27 1.59 -2.64
CA LEU A 44 0.76 0.82 -1.49
C LEU A 44 -0.55 1.34 -0.92
N GLN A 45 -0.88 2.64 -1.06
CA GLN A 45 -2.19 3.13 -0.62
C GLN A 45 -3.37 2.59 -1.44
N TRP A 46 -3.10 1.91 -2.57
CA TRP A 46 -4.10 1.25 -3.40
C TRP A 46 -4.26 -0.24 -3.07
N SER A 47 -3.39 -0.82 -2.25
CA SER A 47 -3.52 -2.21 -1.77
C SER A 47 -4.76 -2.38 -0.89
N GLN A 48 -5.52 -3.45 -1.11
CA GLN A 48 -6.68 -3.84 -0.29
C GLN A 48 -6.25 -4.48 1.03
N ASP A 49 -5.13 -5.21 1.01
CA ASP A 49 -4.49 -5.77 2.20
C ASP A 49 -3.03 -5.30 2.28
N LEU A 50 -2.83 -4.13 2.87
CA LEU A 50 -1.50 -3.56 3.08
C LEU A 50 -0.58 -4.51 3.86
N SER A 51 -1.12 -5.34 4.75
CA SER A 51 -0.31 -6.32 5.51
C SER A 51 0.20 -7.41 4.58
N CYS A 52 -0.62 -7.89 3.64
CA CYS A 52 -0.20 -8.81 2.59
C CYS A 52 0.87 -8.19 1.70
N ALA A 53 0.62 -6.98 1.19
CA ALA A 53 1.56 -6.26 0.33
C ALA A 53 2.93 -6.06 1.00
N LEU A 54 2.97 -5.70 2.29
CA LEU A 54 4.22 -5.54 3.03
C LEU A 54 4.94 -6.88 3.26
N ARG A 55 4.21 -7.98 3.52
CA ARG A 55 4.81 -9.33 3.60
C ARG A 55 5.41 -9.74 2.25
N ASN A 56 4.70 -9.46 1.16
CA ASN A 56 5.16 -9.73 -0.20
C ASN A 56 6.42 -8.92 -0.54
N ILE A 57 6.48 -7.64 -0.17
CA ILE A 57 7.71 -6.83 -0.30
C ILE A 57 8.86 -7.45 0.49
N ALA A 58 8.62 -7.89 1.72
CA ALA A 58 9.65 -8.53 2.53
C ALA A 58 10.16 -9.83 1.87
N ALA A 59 9.27 -10.63 1.28
CA ALA A 59 9.65 -11.84 0.54
C ALA A 59 10.46 -11.55 -0.73
N LEU A 60 10.26 -10.38 -1.35
CA LEU A 60 11.03 -9.93 -2.51
C LEU A 60 12.45 -9.48 -2.16
N LEU A 61 12.77 -9.27 -0.88
CA LEU A 61 14.11 -8.84 -0.46
C LEU A 61 15.02 -10.03 -0.14
N VAL A 62 16.30 -9.89 -0.50
CA VAL A 62 17.35 -10.76 0.04
C VAL A 62 17.56 -10.49 1.55
N PRO A 63 18.16 -11.43 2.31
CA PRO A 63 18.61 -11.13 3.68
C PRO A 63 19.56 -9.91 3.70
N GLY A 64 19.22 -8.89 4.50
CA GLY A 64 19.96 -7.62 4.52
C GLY A 64 19.66 -6.67 3.36
N GLY A 65 18.65 -6.97 2.54
CA GLY A 65 18.12 -6.07 1.52
C GLY A 65 17.45 -4.84 2.12
N GLU A 66 17.37 -3.77 1.34
CA GLU A 66 16.78 -2.49 1.75
C GLU A 66 15.53 -2.18 0.95
N CYS A 67 14.55 -1.51 1.55
CA CYS A 67 13.42 -0.97 0.81
C CYS A 67 13.16 0.49 1.15
N LEU A 68 12.68 1.23 0.15
CA LEU A 68 12.17 2.58 0.31
C LEU A 68 10.72 2.61 -0.17
N LEU A 69 9.82 2.89 0.76
CA LEU A 69 8.38 2.89 0.54
C LEU A 69 7.84 4.28 0.81
N PHE A 70 7.24 4.90 -0.20
CA PHE A 70 6.62 6.21 -0.09
C PHE A 70 5.15 6.12 -0.46
N PHE A 71 4.26 6.13 0.52
CA PHE A 71 2.81 6.05 0.32
C PHE A 71 2.06 6.89 1.34
N PHE A 72 0.78 7.15 1.08
CA PHE A 72 -0.06 7.81 2.06
C PHE A 72 -0.57 6.77 3.05
N ALA A 73 -0.12 6.86 4.31
CA ALA A 73 -0.79 6.16 5.40
C ALA A 73 -2.24 6.68 5.55
N ARG A 74 -3.09 6.01 6.34
CA ARG A 74 -4.43 6.54 6.65
C ARG A 74 -4.31 7.98 7.17
N THR A 75 -4.74 8.92 6.34
CA THR A 75 -4.72 10.35 6.62
C THR A 75 -6.14 10.86 6.73
N PHE A 76 -6.31 12.03 7.36
CA PHE A 76 -7.62 12.69 7.42
C PHE A 76 -8.23 12.88 6.03
N LEU A 77 -7.40 13.07 4.99
CA LEU A 77 -7.85 13.18 3.60
C LEU A 77 -8.65 11.96 3.15
N MET A 78 -8.25 10.76 3.55
CA MET A 78 -8.96 9.53 3.18
C MET A 78 -10.36 9.48 3.80
N GLU A 79 -10.49 9.91 5.06
CA GLU A 79 -11.80 10.01 5.72
C GLU A 79 -12.63 11.13 5.10
N SER A 80 -12.02 12.28 4.78
CA SER A 80 -12.71 13.37 4.07
C SER A 80 -13.25 12.93 2.72
N PHE A 81 -12.47 12.17 1.93
CA PHE A 81 -12.96 11.61 0.66
C PHE A 81 -14.12 10.63 0.86
N LYS A 82 -14.08 9.81 1.92
CA LYS A 82 -15.19 8.92 2.29
C LYS A 82 -16.47 9.69 2.61
N GLN A 83 -16.36 10.76 3.40
CA GLN A 83 -17.52 11.58 3.74
C GLN A 83 -18.04 12.34 2.52
N MET A 84 -17.16 12.88 1.69
CA MET A 84 -17.52 13.53 0.43
C MET A 84 -18.24 12.57 -0.51
N SER A 85 -17.82 11.31 -0.58
CA SER A 85 -18.45 10.32 -1.44
C SER A 85 -19.85 9.91 -0.99
N LEU A 86 -20.32 10.34 0.18
CA LEU A 86 -21.71 10.14 0.62
C LEU A 86 -22.62 11.31 0.24
N LEU A 87 -22.07 12.42 -0.25
CA LEU A 87 -22.80 13.65 -0.57
C LEU A 87 -23.05 13.75 -2.07
N GLU A 88 -24.22 14.27 -2.47
CA GLU A 88 -24.46 14.68 -3.85
C GLU A 88 -23.60 15.93 -4.20
N PRO A 89 -23.07 16.05 -5.44
CA PRO A 89 -23.18 15.14 -6.57
C PRO A 89 -22.10 14.05 -6.63
N TRP A 90 -21.32 13.89 -5.55
CA TRP A 90 -20.12 13.05 -5.49
C TRP A 90 -20.41 11.58 -5.17
N SER A 91 -21.63 11.26 -4.74
CA SER A 91 -22.14 9.91 -4.47
C SER A 91 -21.90 8.93 -5.61
N LYS A 92 -22.01 9.38 -6.86
CA LYS A 92 -21.71 8.58 -8.07
C LYS A 92 -20.26 8.11 -8.17
N TYR A 93 -19.34 8.65 -7.36
CA TYR A 93 -17.94 8.25 -7.29
C TYR A 93 -17.62 7.40 -6.04
N ALA A 94 -18.61 7.01 -5.25
CA ALA A 94 -18.41 6.24 -4.02
C ALA A 94 -17.76 4.87 -4.25
N ASP A 95 -17.96 4.28 -5.43
CA ASP A 95 -17.36 2.99 -5.80
C ASP A 95 -15.87 3.07 -6.11
N VAL A 96 -15.30 4.29 -6.18
CA VAL A 96 -13.84 4.48 -6.24
C VAL A 96 -13.26 4.07 -4.89
N ARG A 97 -13.04 2.76 -4.73
CA ARG A 97 -12.47 2.14 -3.53
C ARG A 97 -11.14 2.79 -3.21
N ILE A 98 -11.15 3.67 -2.20
CA ILE A 98 -9.96 3.98 -1.43
C ILE A 98 -9.73 2.77 -0.53
N SER A 99 -9.00 1.79 -1.05
CA SER A 99 -8.70 0.51 -0.40
C SER A 99 -8.11 0.64 1.02
N CYS A 100 -7.44 1.75 1.32
CA CYS A 100 -7.01 2.08 2.69
C CYS A 100 -8.13 2.25 3.74
N LEU A 101 -9.40 2.36 3.32
CA LEU A 101 -10.55 2.62 4.20
C LEU A 101 -11.26 1.35 4.70
N SER A 102 -10.86 0.14 4.26
CA SER A 102 -11.37 -1.08 4.88
C SER A 102 -10.90 -1.09 6.34
N ALA A 103 -11.86 -0.97 7.26
CA ALA A 103 -11.56 -0.99 8.68
C ALA A 103 -10.89 -2.33 9.03
N PRO A 104 -9.88 -2.36 9.93
CA PRO A 104 -9.55 -3.59 10.61
C PRO A 104 -10.82 -4.02 11.34
N THR A 105 -11.32 -5.23 11.09
CA THR A 105 -12.44 -5.84 11.82
C THR A 105 -12.12 -6.11 13.29
N SER A 106 -10.99 -5.61 13.81
CA SER A 106 -10.65 -5.70 15.22
C SER A 106 -11.57 -4.80 16.05
N PRO A 107 -12.22 -5.33 17.11
CA PRO A 107 -12.99 -4.50 18.01
C PRO A 107 -12.08 -3.42 18.63
N PRO A 108 -12.61 -2.22 18.93
CA PRO A 108 -11.83 -1.13 19.47
C PRO A 108 -11.14 -1.61 20.75
N HIS A 109 -9.80 -1.63 20.75
CA HIS A 109 -9.04 -1.81 21.98
C HIS A 109 -9.47 -0.70 22.95
N ARG A 110 -10.06 -1.12 24.07
CA ARG A 110 -10.46 -0.27 25.20
C ARG A 110 -9.27 0.64 25.53
N ARG A 111 -9.40 1.94 25.25
CA ARG A 111 -8.41 2.93 25.68
C ARG A 111 -8.26 2.77 27.18
N ARG A 112 -7.04 2.45 27.67
CA ARG A 112 -6.78 2.52 29.11
C ARG A 112 -6.93 4.00 29.52
N PRO A 113 -7.66 4.31 30.59
CA PRO A 113 -7.74 5.67 31.08
C PRO A 113 -6.32 6.14 31.44
N VAL A 114 -5.98 7.35 31.00
CA VAL A 114 -4.83 8.08 31.50
C VAL A 114 -5.13 8.34 32.97
N VAL A 115 -4.33 7.75 33.85
CA VAL A 115 -4.40 8.04 35.28
C VAL A 115 -3.78 9.41 35.46
N ASP A 116 -4.60 10.42 35.73
CA ASP A 116 -4.15 11.74 36.14
C ASP A 116 -3.31 11.57 37.41
N THR A 117 -2.00 11.74 37.27
CA THR A 117 -1.10 11.81 38.41
C THR A 117 -0.89 13.28 38.71
N VAL A 118 -1.63 13.80 39.69
CA VAL A 118 -1.32 15.06 40.36
C VAL A 118 -1.43 14.85 41.87
N GLN A 119 -0.51 15.50 42.58
CA GLN A 119 -0.29 15.62 44.04
C GLN A 119 0.74 14.59 44.58
N LEU A 120 1.88 15.00 45.13
CA LEU A 120 2.19 16.21 45.93
C LEU A 120 3.36 17.03 45.38
#